data_AF-A0A6V8E556-F1
#
_entry.id   AF-A0A6V8E556-F1
#
_cell.length_a   1.000
_cell.length_b   1.000
_cell.length_c   1.000
_cell.angle_alpha   90.00
_cell.angle_beta   90.00
_cell.angle_gamma   90.00
#
_symmetry.space_group_name_H-M   'P 1'
#
loop_
_entity.id
_entity.type
_entity.pdbx_description
1 polymer ?
#
loop_
_entity_poly.entity_id
_entity_poly.type
_entity_poly.pdbx_seq_one_letter_code
_entity_poly.pdbx_strand_id
1 'polypeptide(L)'
;MGGRLVLAVFLGLALLHLPAVSADDTESSASTLTDGVSSTGYVCDPDGCSPTDKRDFWKIQGKKGDIVQVSFSGSMVNPSLLCFWGDGWEGTFTMGSVSQNVDDNTPTATLSAQLSTAGEIILKVQGKDSYCNDGFDYTLTPSIDKTNRDTDEDGFKDTVDDCVDLVGTSTNDRSGCTDSDGDGWSDPDSGWGVQNGADAFPSEVSQWLDSDNDGYGDNLDGFQGDHCQYSRGYSSSDRYGCVDSDGDSYSDPDPGGLNGYEAWFAHPVGDADAFAFEATQWNDTDEDGFGDNWADPNQNTTRYLWGIGEFVDNASMPDACPFIRGTSFSDRYGCVDTDLDSYSDGDENWTVENGSDAFPLEPTQWLDTDRDGWG
;
A
#
# COMPACT_ATOMS: atom_id res chain seq x y z
N MET A 1 -0.40 49.52 58.04
CA MET A 1 -1.83 49.50 57.70
C MET A 1 -1.94 49.52 56.18
N GLY A 2 -2.55 48.51 55.57
CA GLY A 2 -2.72 48.39 54.13
C GLY A 2 -3.09 46.95 53.77
N GLY A 3 -4.40 46.65 53.80
CA GLY A 3 -4.95 45.30 53.88
C GLY A 3 -4.85 44.48 52.60
N ARG A 4 -4.81 43.15 52.80
CA ARG A 4 -4.97 42.12 51.77
C ARG A 4 -6.45 42.02 51.40
N LEU A 5 -6.78 42.26 50.13
CA LEU A 5 -8.12 41.99 49.58
C LEU A 5 -8.16 40.51 49.14
N VAL A 6 -8.97 39.70 49.82
CA VAL A 6 -9.28 38.32 49.41
C VAL A 6 -10.48 38.41 48.47
N LEU A 7 -10.27 38.11 47.19
CA LEU A 7 -11.34 38.01 46.19
C LEU A 7 -11.89 36.58 46.23
N ALA A 8 -13.07 36.39 46.83
CA ALA A 8 -13.79 35.13 46.79
C ALA A 8 -14.45 34.96 45.42
N VAL A 9 -13.99 34.00 44.62
CA VAL A 9 -14.63 33.60 43.37
C VAL A 9 -15.73 32.59 43.70
N PHE A 10 -16.99 33.01 43.60
CA PHE A 10 -18.13 32.11 43.63
C PHE A 10 -18.17 31.32 42.32
N LEU A 11 -17.84 30.03 42.39
CA LEU A 11 -18.09 29.09 41.31
C LEU A 11 -19.61 28.84 41.23
N GLY A 12 -20.30 29.56 40.35
CA GLY A 12 -21.68 29.24 40.00
C GLY A 12 -21.68 27.94 39.21
N LEU A 13 -22.24 26.87 39.80
CA LEU A 13 -22.57 25.65 39.09
C LEU A 13 -23.69 26.00 38.09
N ALA A 14 -23.32 26.40 36.87
CA ALA A 14 -24.25 26.44 35.77
C ALA A 14 -24.56 24.99 35.40
N LEU A 15 -25.69 24.49 35.91
CA LEU A 15 -26.36 23.32 35.33
C LEU A 15 -26.59 23.63 33.85
N LEU A 16 -25.75 23.04 32.99
CA LEU A 16 -25.95 22.99 31.56
C LEU A 16 -27.32 22.33 31.31
N HIS A 17 -28.35 23.16 31.15
CA HIS A 17 -29.63 22.72 30.63
C HIS A 17 -29.42 22.53 29.12
N LEU A 18 -28.93 21.34 28.75
CA LEU A 18 -29.08 20.88 27.38
C LEU A 18 -30.60 20.89 27.09
N PRO A 19 -31.04 21.46 25.94
CA PRO A 19 -32.45 21.44 25.59
C PRO A 19 -32.92 19.98 25.59
N ALA A 20 -34.04 19.70 26.27
CA ALA A 20 -34.69 18.41 26.15
C ALA A 20 -35.01 18.21 24.67
N VAL A 21 -34.44 17.15 24.08
CA VAL A 21 -34.80 16.73 22.73
C VAL A 21 -36.25 16.27 22.83
N SER A 22 -37.15 16.96 22.13
CA SER A 22 -38.57 16.56 22.06
C SER A 22 -38.70 15.46 21.01
N ALA A 23 -39.53 14.48 21.29
CA ALA A 23 -40.01 13.57 20.25
C ALA A 23 -40.79 14.35 19.17
N ASP A 24 -40.93 13.75 17.99
CA ASP A 24 -41.65 14.33 16.85
C ASP A 24 -42.68 13.33 16.29
N ASP A 25 -43.86 13.83 15.96
CA ASP A 25 -45.00 13.09 15.42
C ASP A 25 -44.77 12.48 14.03
N THR A 26 -43.71 12.87 13.33
CA THR A 26 -43.39 12.37 11.98
C THR A 26 -41.99 11.74 11.89
N GLU A 27 -41.93 10.61 11.17
CA GLU A 27 -40.68 9.89 10.92
C GLU A 27 -39.61 10.76 10.25
N SER A 28 -40.01 11.65 9.32
CA SER A 28 -39.09 12.52 8.59
C SER A 28 -38.36 13.54 9.47
N SER A 29 -38.95 13.94 10.60
CA SER A 29 -38.37 14.90 11.53
C SER A 29 -38.06 14.27 12.89
N ALA A 30 -38.06 12.94 12.96
CA ALA A 30 -37.72 12.18 14.15
C ALA A 30 -36.43 12.67 14.81
N SER A 31 -36.48 12.78 16.13
CA SER A 31 -35.36 13.22 16.93
C SER A 31 -34.31 12.13 17.09
N THR A 32 -33.03 12.53 17.09
CA THR A 32 -31.91 11.58 17.22
C THR A 32 -31.70 11.19 18.69
N LEU A 33 -31.70 9.89 18.95
CA LEU A 33 -31.24 9.31 20.20
C LEU A 33 -29.71 9.25 20.23
N THR A 34 -29.14 9.63 21.37
CA THR A 34 -27.69 9.56 21.61
C THR A 34 -27.39 8.35 22.50
N ASP A 35 -26.44 7.53 22.10
CA ASP A 35 -25.96 6.36 22.85
C ASP A 35 -25.69 6.69 24.34
N GLY A 36 -26.31 5.92 25.24
CA GLY A 36 -26.21 6.09 26.70
C GLY A 36 -27.00 7.26 27.30
N VAL A 37 -27.64 8.10 26.47
CA VAL A 37 -28.44 9.25 26.94
C VAL A 37 -29.91 8.91 26.88
N SER A 38 -30.57 8.97 28.05
CA SER A 38 -32.01 8.73 28.10
C SER A 38 -32.79 9.92 27.54
N SER A 39 -33.85 9.63 26.80
CA SER A 39 -34.78 10.61 26.25
C SER A 39 -36.20 10.27 26.71
N THR A 40 -37.01 11.28 26.95
CA THR A 40 -38.37 11.12 27.49
C THR A 40 -39.39 11.74 26.55
N GLY A 41 -40.60 11.20 26.54
CA GLY A 41 -41.72 11.77 25.80
C GLY A 41 -43.05 11.35 26.40
N TYR A 42 -44.13 11.75 25.73
CA TYR A 42 -45.50 11.47 26.14
C TYR A 42 -46.34 11.19 24.90
N VAL A 43 -47.06 10.07 24.89
CA VAL A 43 -48.05 9.80 23.85
C VAL A 43 -49.42 9.66 24.49
N CYS A 44 -50.47 10.10 23.79
CA CYS A 44 -51.85 9.78 24.07
C CYS A 44 -52.73 9.62 22.81
N ASP A 45 -53.55 8.58 22.75
CA ASP A 45 -54.64 8.48 21.77
C ASP A 45 -55.81 9.43 22.15
N PRO A 46 -56.53 10.09 21.21
CA PRO A 46 -57.25 11.35 21.42
C PRO A 46 -58.41 11.37 22.41
N ASP A 47 -58.82 10.24 22.99
CA ASP A 47 -59.99 10.15 23.85
C ASP A 47 -59.71 10.77 25.24
N GLY A 48 -59.75 12.11 25.30
CA GLY A 48 -59.75 12.87 26.56
C GLY A 48 -58.40 13.41 27.05
N CYS A 49 -57.34 13.31 26.25
CA CYS A 49 -56.00 13.85 26.57
C CYS A 49 -55.68 15.20 25.93
N SER A 50 -54.87 16.01 26.62
CA SER A 50 -54.24 17.22 26.10
C SER A 50 -52.81 17.33 26.67
N PRO A 51 -51.77 17.42 25.83
CA PRO A 51 -51.82 17.52 24.37
C PRO A 51 -52.24 16.21 23.68
N THR A 52 -52.76 16.33 22.46
CA THR A 52 -53.09 15.18 21.61
C THR A 52 -51.85 14.81 20.81
N ASP A 53 -51.13 13.78 21.26
CA ASP A 53 -49.88 13.32 20.66
C ASP A 53 -49.93 11.80 20.52
N LYS A 54 -50.43 11.28 19.40
CA LYS A 54 -50.68 9.84 19.27
C LYS A 54 -49.41 8.99 19.26
N ARG A 55 -48.30 9.56 18.79
CA ARG A 55 -47.13 8.78 18.39
C ARG A 55 -45.91 9.66 18.29
N ASP A 56 -44.80 9.07 18.69
CA ASP A 56 -43.50 9.69 18.70
C ASP A 56 -42.53 8.86 17.89
N PHE A 57 -41.78 9.53 17.01
CA PHE A 57 -40.70 8.93 16.26
C PHE A 57 -39.34 9.39 16.78
N TRP A 58 -38.44 8.42 16.87
CA TRP A 58 -37.04 8.61 17.20
C TRP A 58 -36.17 7.91 16.18
N LYS A 59 -34.93 8.33 16.07
CA LYS A 59 -33.95 7.68 15.20
C LYS A 59 -32.61 7.52 15.87
N ILE A 60 -31.90 6.45 15.55
CA ILE A 60 -30.55 6.21 16.05
C ILE A 60 -29.65 5.78 14.91
N GLN A 61 -28.47 6.40 14.84
CA GLN A 61 -27.47 6.12 13.82
C GLN A 61 -26.55 5.01 14.32
N GLY A 62 -26.30 4.01 13.46
CA GLY A 62 -25.40 2.90 13.72
C GLY A 62 -24.47 2.65 12.54
N LYS A 63 -23.37 1.94 12.82
CA LYS A 63 -22.41 1.44 11.85
C LYS A 63 -22.61 -0.06 11.63
N LYS A 64 -22.03 -0.63 10.57
CA LYS A 64 -22.06 -2.08 10.34
C LYS A 64 -21.50 -2.80 11.57
N GLY A 65 -22.17 -3.85 11.99
CA GLY A 65 -21.79 -4.66 13.15
C GLY A 65 -22.19 -4.11 14.51
N ASP A 66 -22.64 -2.84 14.61
CA ASP A 66 -23.22 -2.31 15.85
C ASP A 66 -24.44 -3.14 16.27
N ILE A 67 -24.51 -3.48 17.56
CA ILE A 67 -25.72 -4.03 18.18
C ILE A 67 -26.39 -2.90 18.94
N VAL A 68 -27.45 -2.35 18.36
CA VAL A 68 -28.25 -1.29 18.97
C VAL A 68 -29.31 -1.93 19.86
N GLN A 69 -29.32 -1.54 21.13
CA GLN A 69 -30.33 -1.90 22.11
C GLN A 69 -31.02 -0.63 22.60
N VAL A 70 -32.35 -0.61 22.60
CA VAL A 70 -33.11 0.49 23.19
C VAL A 70 -34.06 -0.06 24.23
N SER A 71 -33.86 0.37 25.47
CA SER A 71 -34.75 0.05 26.58
C SER A 71 -35.83 1.11 26.70
N PHE A 72 -37.06 0.66 26.76
CA PHE A 72 -38.26 1.44 26.99
C PHE A 72 -38.73 1.25 28.44
N SER A 73 -39.15 2.34 29.07
CA SER A 73 -39.89 2.33 30.34
C SER A 73 -41.06 3.30 30.25
N GLY A 74 -42.28 2.78 30.38
CA GLY A 74 -43.51 3.55 30.41
C GLY A 74 -44.02 3.74 31.84
N SER A 75 -44.68 4.86 32.08
CA SER A 75 -45.36 5.14 33.35
C SER A 75 -46.53 6.08 33.12
N MET A 76 -47.49 6.06 34.04
CA MET A 76 -48.60 7.01 34.03
C MET A 76 -48.64 7.74 35.37
N VAL A 77 -48.74 9.06 35.30
CA VAL A 77 -48.90 9.91 36.49
C VAL A 77 -50.39 10.27 36.62
N ASN A 78 -51.01 9.83 37.71
CA ASN A 78 -52.44 10.05 38.05
C ASN A 78 -53.45 9.27 37.18
N PRO A 79 -53.59 7.94 37.38
CA PRO A 79 -54.64 7.17 36.71
C PRO A 79 -56.04 7.71 37.05
N SER A 80 -56.92 7.75 36.05
CA SER A 80 -58.29 8.26 36.20
C SER A 80 -59.05 7.49 37.27
N LEU A 81 -59.64 8.23 38.23
CA LEU A 81 -60.49 7.70 39.31
C LEU A 81 -61.79 7.02 38.82
N LEU A 82 -62.14 7.18 37.53
CA LEU A 82 -63.31 6.58 36.91
C LEU A 82 -63.02 5.22 36.25
N CYS A 83 -61.76 4.78 36.20
CA CYS A 83 -61.34 3.48 35.66
C CYS A 83 -61.52 2.37 36.71
N PHE A 84 -62.78 1.96 36.93
CA PHE A 84 -63.16 0.97 37.95
C PHE A 84 -62.75 -0.49 37.61
N TRP A 85 -62.26 -0.75 36.40
CA TRP A 85 -61.99 -2.12 35.89
C TRP A 85 -60.52 -2.44 35.64
N GLY A 86 -59.59 -1.52 35.96
CA GLY A 86 -58.15 -1.79 35.87
C GLY A 86 -57.56 -1.72 34.46
N ASP A 87 -58.14 -0.90 33.60
CA ASP A 87 -57.49 -0.47 32.35
C ASP A 87 -56.45 0.62 32.67
N GLY A 88 -55.20 0.20 32.70
CA GLY A 88 -54.04 1.10 32.74
C GLY A 88 -53.79 1.74 31.37
N TRP A 89 -52.55 2.16 31.13
CA TRP A 89 -52.15 2.62 29.80
C TRP A 89 -51.80 1.43 28.91
N GLU A 90 -52.00 1.58 27.61
CA GLU A 90 -51.56 0.63 26.60
C GLU A 90 -50.87 1.35 25.43
N GLY A 91 -49.87 0.69 24.85
CA GLY A 91 -49.11 1.24 23.74
C GLY A 91 -48.37 0.19 22.93
N THR A 92 -47.59 0.68 21.97
CA THR A 92 -46.60 -0.12 21.23
C THR A 92 -45.26 0.57 21.23
N PHE A 93 -44.20 -0.20 21.39
CA PHE A 93 -42.82 0.20 21.19
C PHE A 93 -42.26 -0.57 20.00
N THR A 94 -41.84 0.15 18.97
CA THR A 94 -41.37 -0.42 17.70
C THR A 94 -39.95 0.05 17.42
N MET A 95 -39.09 -0.85 16.93
CA MET A 95 -37.74 -0.56 16.47
C MET A 95 -37.51 -1.30 15.14
N GLY A 96 -37.36 -0.54 14.06
CA GLY A 96 -37.37 -1.09 12.70
C GLY A 96 -38.67 -1.86 12.42
N SER A 97 -38.53 -3.16 12.10
CA SER A 97 -39.66 -4.05 11.81
C SER A 97 -40.21 -4.79 13.04
N VAL A 98 -39.55 -4.67 14.21
CA VAL A 98 -39.93 -5.37 15.43
C VAL A 98 -40.81 -4.47 16.29
N SER A 99 -41.98 -4.94 16.69
CA SER A 99 -42.92 -4.20 17.54
C SER A 99 -43.32 -5.04 18.76
N GLN A 100 -43.37 -4.41 19.93
CA GLN A 100 -43.84 -5.01 21.18
C GLN A 100 -44.99 -4.19 21.77
N ASN A 101 -45.96 -4.88 22.34
CA ASN A 101 -46.97 -4.24 23.17
C ASN A 101 -46.36 -3.88 24.53
N VAL A 102 -46.72 -2.71 25.04
CA VAL A 102 -46.30 -2.21 26.35
C VAL A 102 -47.53 -1.69 27.07
N ASP A 103 -47.61 -1.97 28.38
CA ASP A 103 -48.76 -1.63 29.22
C ASP A 103 -48.34 -1.53 30.69
N ASP A 104 -49.30 -1.25 31.57
CA ASP A 104 -49.07 -1.14 33.01
C ASP A 104 -48.60 -2.43 33.70
N ASN A 105 -48.93 -3.60 33.14
CA ASN A 105 -48.47 -4.91 33.62
C ASN A 105 -47.08 -5.26 33.06
N THR A 106 -46.72 -4.68 31.92
CA THR A 106 -45.46 -4.86 31.20
C THR A 106 -44.85 -3.49 30.86
N PRO A 107 -44.48 -2.68 31.87
CA PRO A 107 -44.12 -1.28 31.66
C PRO A 107 -42.75 -1.09 31.02
N THR A 108 -41.97 -2.16 30.89
CA THR A 108 -40.62 -2.13 30.35
C THR A 108 -40.47 -3.09 29.18
N ALA A 109 -39.76 -2.66 28.15
CA ALA A 109 -39.41 -3.49 27.00
C ALA A 109 -38.00 -3.17 26.54
N THR A 110 -37.30 -4.13 25.95
CA THR A 110 -36.00 -3.89 25.30
C THR A 110 -36.04 -4.50 23.92
N LEU A 111 -35.75 -3.67 22.92
CA LEU A 111 -35.58 -4.11 21.54
C LEU A 111 -34.10 -4.05 21.17
N SER A 112 -33.65 -5.02 20.36
CA SER A 112 -32.26 -5.11 19.89
C SER A 112 -32.23 -5.40 18.39
N ALA A 113 -31.32 -4.76 17.68
CA ALA A 113 -31.03 -5.02 16.27
C ALA A 113 -29.53 -4.88 16.02
N GLN A 114 -28.97 -5.81 15.24
CA GLN A 114 -27.63 -5.71 14.72
C GLN A 114 -27.69 -5.12 13.31
N LEU A 115 -26.88 -4.09 13.04
CA LEU A 115 -26.79 -3.50 11.72
C LEU A 115 -25.88 -4.33 10.81
N SER A 116 -26.36 -4.66 9.61
CA SER A 116 -25.58 -5.33 8.56
C SER A 116 -24.79 -4.36 7.68
N THR A 117 -25.15 -3.08 7.71
CA THR A 117 -24.52 -1.94 7.03
C THR A 117 -24.74 -0.70 7.89
N ALA A 118 -23.94 0.34 7.72
CA ALA A 118 -24.17 1.62 8.34
C ALA A 118 -25.53 2.18 7.93
N GLY A 119 -26.24 2.77 8.89
CA GLY A 119 -27.58 3.27 8.64
C GLY A 119 -28.33 3.73 9.88
N GLU A 120 -29.56 4.12 9.63
CA GLU A 120 -30.48 4.63 10.63
C GLU A 120 -31.51 3.57 11.01
N ILE A 121 -31.76 3.45 12.31
CA ILE A 121 -32.89 2.68 12.84
C ILE A 121 -33.95 3.65 13.34
N ILE A 122 -35.16 3.54 12.80
CA ILE A 122 -36.33 4.28 13.25
C ILE A 122 -36.99 3.54 14.42
N LEU A 123 -37.35 4.29 15.46
CA LEU A 123 -38.16 3.85 16.56
C LEU A 123 -39.49 4.60 16.56
N LYS A 124 -40.54 3.91 17.01
CA LYS A 124 -41.86 4.48 17.17
C LYS A 124 -42.47 4.06 18.50
N VAL A 125 -42.85 5.03 19.31
CA VAL A 125 -43.73 4.84 20.46
C VAL A 125 -45.11 5.31 20.06
N GLN A 126 -46.15 4.52 20.31
CA GLN A 126 -47.50 4.89 19.91
C GLN A 126 -48.49 4.46 20.98
N GLY A 127 -49.34 5.39 21.41
CA GLY A 127 -50.47 5.12 22.30
C GLY A 127 -51.52 4.26 21.61
N LYS A 128 -52.21 3.42 22.38
CA LYS A 128 -53.39 2.70 21.89
C LYS A 128 -54.65 3.35 22.44
N ASP A 129 -55.67 3.35 21.57
CA ASP A 129 -57.03 3.68 21.95
C ASP A 129 -57.57 2.62 22.92
N SER A 130 -57.93 3.04 24.12
CA SER A 130 -58.47 2.21 25.18
C SER A 130 -59.79 2.79 25.68
N TYR A 131 -60.45 2.09 26.60
CA TYR A 131 -61.69 2.60 27.20
C TYR A 131 -61.40 3.74 28.22
N CYS A 132 -60.15 3.86 28.69
CA CYS A 132 -59.80 4.59 29.91
C CYS A 132 -58.27 4.76 30.00
N ASN A 133 -57.77 6.00 30.10
CA ASN A 133 -56.35 6.35 30.20
C ASN A 133 -55.50 6.07 28.94
N ASP A 134 -55.72 6.84 27.88
CA ASP A 134 -55.09 6.62 26.59
C ASP A 134 -53.66 7.18 26.46
N GLY A 135 -53.10 7.70 27.56
CA GLY A 135 -51.81 8.39 27.55
C GLY A 135 -50.83 7.95 28.63
N PHE A 136 -49.55 7.98 28.29
CA PHE A 136 -48.45 7.60 29.18
C PHE A 136 -47.16 8.37 28.88
N ASP A 137 -46.38 8.60 29.93
CA ASP A 137 -45.00 9.07 29.84
C ASP A 137 -44.10 7.87 29.54
N TYR A 138 -43.06 8.08 28.74
CA TYR A 138 -42.05 7.05 28.50
C TYR A 138 -40.63 7.60 28.56
N THR A 139 -39.70 6.69 28.81
CA THR A 139 -38.26 6.92 28.73
C THR A 139 -37.65 5.88 27.80
N LEU A 140 -36.83 6.34 26.84
CA LEU A 140 -35.99 5.51 25.98
C LEU A 140 -34.53 5.66 26.43
N THR A 141 -33.86 4.54 26.65
CA THR A 141 -32.43 4.49 26.97
C THR A 141 -31.72 3.64 25.92
N PRO A 142 -31.07 4.26 24.92
CA PRO A 142 -30.28 3.55 23.92
C PRO A 142 -28.92 3.12 24.49
N SER A 143 -28.42 1.99 24.00
CA SER A 143 -27.06 1.48 24.21
C SER A 143 -26.58 0.82 22.93
N ILE A 144 -25.41 1.22 22.45
CA ILE A 144 -24.79 0.62 21.26
C ILE A 144 -23.57 -0.20 21.70
N ASP A 145 -23.62 -1.51 21.47
CA ASP A 145 -22.44 -2.37 21.55
C ASP A 145 -21.67 -2.30 20.23
N LYS A 146 -20.42 -1.84 20.33
CA LYS A 146 -19.50 -1.50 19.23
C LYS A 146 -18.43 -2.56 19.03
N THR A 147 -18.50 -3.68 19.75
CA THR A 147 -17.46 -4.73 19.74
C THR A 147 -17.25 -5.36 18.37
N ASN A 148 -18.27 -5.34 17.51
CA ASN A 148 -18.19 -5.86 16.14
C ASN A 148 -18.29 -4.76 15.09
N ARG A 149 -18.09 -3.50 15.48
CA ARG A 149 -18.15 -2.38 14.56
C ARG A 149 -17.09 -2.53 13.47
N ASP A 150 -17.51 -2.22 12.26
CA ASP A 150 -16.72 -2.14 11.03
C ASP A 150 -17.17 -0.83 10.36
N THR A 151 -16.39 0.22 10.54
CA THR A 151 -16.81 1.62 10.31
C THR A 151 -16.85 2.02 8.84
N ASP A 152 -15.96 1.46 8.04
CA ASP A 152 -15.79 1.69 6.59
C ASP A 152 -16.26 0.50 5.73
N GLU A 153 -16.66 -0.60 6.37
CA GLU A 153 -17.30 -1.78 5.81
C GLU A 153 -16.40 -2.70 4.99
N ASP A 154 -15.09 -2.66 5.19
CA ASP A 154 -14.10 -3.43 4.41
C ASP A 154 -13.94 -4.89 4.87
N GLY A 155 -14.52 -5.24 6.03
CA GLY A 155 -14.49 -6.58 6.61
C GLY A 155 -13.51 -6.76 7.76
N PHE A 156 -12.68 -5.77 8.06
CA PHE A 156 -11.93 -5.66 9.29
C PHE A 156 -12.79 -4.96 10.35
N LYS A 157 -12.64 -5.36 11.62
CA LYS A 157 -13.36 -4.70 12.71
C LYS A 157 -12.50 -3.56 13.22
N ASP A 158 -13.09 -2.44 13.63
CA ASP A 158 -12.38 -1.26 14.16
C ASP A 158 -11.33 -1.60 15.23
N THR A 159 -11.55 -2.67 16.02
CA THR A 159 -10.60 -3.10 17.07
C THR A 159 -9.32 -3.75 16.57
N VAL A 160 -9.29 -4.20 15.31
CA VAL A 160 -8.15 -4.87 14.65
C VAL A 160 -7.78 -4.22 13.32
N ASP A 161 -8.52 -3.22 12.90
CA ASP A 161 -8.31 -2.44 11.69
C ASP A 161 -7.42 -1.23 12.03
N ASP A 162 -6.28 -1.15 11.37
CA ASP A 162 -5.31 -0.07 11.54
C ASP A 162 -5.72 1.19 10.76
N CYS A 163 -6.70 1.06 9.86
CA CYS A 163 -7.20 2.07 8.95
C CYS A 163 -8.74 2.27 9.01
N VAL A 164 -9.36 2.10 10.19
CA VAL A 164 -10.80 2.23 10.56
C VAL A 164 -11.77 3.06 9.67
N ASP A 165 -11.31 4.14 9.05
CA ASP A 165 -12.14 5.04 8.22
C ASP A 165 -11.83 4.93 6.71
N LEU A 166 -10.97 3.99 6.29
CA LEU A 166 -10.43 3.84 4.95
C LEU A 166 -10.44 2.37 4.54
N VAL A 167 -11.33 2.05 3.59
CA VAL A 167 -11.47 0.71 3.04
C VAL A 167 -10.14 0.15 2.56
N GLY A 168 -9.75 -1.01 3.08
CA GLY A 168 -8.52 -1.68 2.72
C GLY A 168 -8.59 -3.21 2.74
N THR A 169 -7.48 -3.83 2.34
CA THR A 169 -7.35 -5.29 2.28
C THR A 169 -6.01 -5.82 2.79
N SER A 170 -5.10 -4.94 3.20
CA SER A 170 -3.77 -5.33 3.71
C SER A 170 -3.88 -6.23 4.96
N THR A 171 -2.89 -7.10 5.15
CA THR A 171 -2.88 -8.08 6.25
C THR A 171 -1.50 -8.35 6.89
N ASN A 172 -0.39 -7.96 6.25
CA ASN A 172 0.97 -8.32 6.69
C ASN A 172 1.60 -7.29 7.63
N ASP A 173 1.51 -6.00 7.32
CA ASP A 173 2.06 -4.90 8.13
C ASP A 173 0.99 -4.18 8.94
N ARG A 174 -0.06 -3.70 8.27
CA ARG A 174 -1.25 -3.07 8.83
C ARG A 174 -2.47 -3.82 8.33
N SER A 175 -3.45 -4.05 9.17
CA SER A 175 -4.70 -4.73 8.77
C SER A 175 -5.75 -3.71 8.34
N GLY A 176 -6.45 -3.96 7.23
CA GLY A 176 -7.56 -3.09 6.77
C GLY A 176 -7.11 -1.78 6.12
N CYS A 177 -5.83 -1.63 5.78
CA CYS A 177 -5.34 -0.48 5.03
C CYS A 177 -5.36 -0.76 3.52
N THR A 178 -5.35 0.30 2.71
CA THR A 178 -5.26 0.19 1.25
C THR A 178 -4.07 -0.68 0.87
N ASP A 179 -4.31 -1.64 -0.02
CA ASP A 179 -3.33 -2.56 -0.60
C ASP A 179 -3.70 -2.66 -2.08
N SER A 180 -3.00 -1.89 -2.90
CA SER A 180 -3.40 -1.61 -4.28
C SER A 180 -3.16 -2.79 -5.23
N ASP A 181 -2.18 -3.65 -4.96
CA ASP A 181 -1.84 -4.79 -5.81
C ASP A 181 -2.23 -6.15 -5.21
N GLY A 182 -2.62 -6.19 -3.94
CA GLY A 182 -3.21 -7.35 -3.28
C GLY A 182 -2.17 -8.36 -2.77
N ASP A 183 -0.93 -7.94 -2.54
CA ASP A 183 0.12 -8.81 -2.01
C ASP A 183 0.08 -8.96 -0.47
N GLY A 184 -0.77 -8.17 0.18
CA GLY A 184 -1.04 -8.16 1.60
C GLY A 184 -0.28 -7.09 2.39
N TRP A 185 0.61 -6.30 1.78
CA TRP A 185 1.28 -5.16 2.39
C TRP A 185 0.54 -3.86 2.06
N SER A 186 0.48 -2.94 3.03
CA SER A 186 -0.29 -1.71 2.84
C SER A 186 0.47 -0.66 2.04
N ASP A 187 -0.25 0.04 1.15
CA ASP A 187 0.26 1.20 0.42
C ASP A 187 0.83 2.25 1.40
N PRO A 188 1.88 2.98 1.01
CA PRO A 188 2.42 4.06 1.81
C PRO A 188 1.46 5.25 1.87
N ASP A 189 1.31 5.82 3.07
CA ASP A 189 0.50 7.01 3.31
C ASP A 189 1.24 8.06 4.17
N SER A 190 0.52 9.12 4.54
CA SER A 190 1.10 10.26 5.27
C SER A 190 1.69 9.92 6.66
N GLY A 191 1.27 8.81 7.27
CA GLY A 191 1.70 8.36 8.60
C GLY A 191 2.48 7.04 8.58
N TRP A 192 2.46 6.30 7.48
CA TRP A 192 3.12 5.01 7.32
C TRP A 192 3.78 4.92 5.94
N GLY A 193 5.07 5.23 5.87
CA GLY A 193 5.84 5.13 4.62
C GLY A 193 6.61 3.81 4.52
N VAL A 194 7.31 3.62 3.39
CA VAL A 194 8.14 2.43 3.11
C VAL A 194 9.14 2.15 4.24
N GLN A 195 9.78 3.20 4.77
CA GLN A 195 10.70 3.10 5.90
C GLN A 195 10.07 2.60 7.22
N ASN A 196 8.74 2.57 7.29
CA ASN A 196 7.96 2.05 8.41
C ASN A 196 7.41 0.64 8.15
N GLY A 197 7.66 0.06 6.97
CA GLY A 197 7.17 -1.25 6.58
C GLY A 197 5.94 -1.22 5.67
N ALA A 198 5.56 -0.05 5.16
CA ALA A 198 4.61 0.01 4.04
C ALA A 198 5.23 -0.62 2.79
N ASP A 199 4.37 -1.03 1.88
CA ASP A 199 4.75 -1.57 0.59
C ASP A 199 5.62 -0.58 -0.20
N ALA A 200 6.83 -1.02 -0.56
CA ALA A 200 7.76 -0.30 -1.40
C ALA A 200 7.32 -0.23 -2.88
N PHE A 201 6.51 -1.18 -3.34
CA PHE A 201 6.04 -1.31 -4.72
C PHE A 201 4.52 -1.54 -4.82
N PRO A 202 3.68 -0.51 -4.52
CA PRO A 202 2.20 -0.61 -4.47
C PRO A 202 1.46 -0.95 -5.77
N SER A 203 2.18 -1.36 -6.80
CA SER A 203 1.66 -1.71 -8.12
C SER A 203 2.27 -3.00 -8.68
N GLU A 204 3.08 -3.70 -7.89
CA GLU A 204 3.80 -4.90 -8.29
C GLU A 204 3.69 -5.97 -7.20
N VAL A 205 2.64 -6.80 -7.31
CA VAL A 205 2.24 -7.83 -6.34
C VAL A 205 3.33 -8.83 -5.95
N SER A 206 4.42 -8.87 -6.70
CA SER A 206 5.56 -9.75 -6.42
C SER A 206 6.67 -9.08 -5.60
N GLN A 207 6.58 -7.78 -5.29
CA GLN A 207 7.57 -7.00 -4.57
C GLN A 207 6.89 -6.14 -3.49
N TRP A 208 7.43 -6.14 -2.26
CA TRP A 208 6.91 -5.30 -1.16
C TRP A 208 7.98 -4.57 -0.35
N LEU A 209 9.24 -4.98 -0.51
CA LEU A 209 10.36 -4.53 0.31
C LEU A 209 11.52 -4.12 -0.59
N ASP A 210 12.14 -2.99 -0.27
CA ASP A 210 13.34 -2.46 -0.91
C ASP A 210 14.30 -2.03 0.20
N SER A 211 15.23 -2.94 0.56
CA SER A 211 16.06 -2.79 1.76
C SER A 211 17.13 -1.69 1.62
N ASP A 212 17.64 -1.43 0.43
CA ASP A 212 18.68 -0.43 0.18
C ASP A 212 18.19 0.81 -0.59
N ASN A 213 16.91 0.83 -0.94
CA ASN A 213 16.18 1.91 -1.59
C ASN A 213 16.71 2.21 -2.99
N ASP A 214 17.06 1.21 -3.77
CA ASP A 214 17.57 1.38 -5.14
C ASP A 214 16.48 1.30 -6.21
N GLY A 215 15.27 0.86 -5.82
CA GLY A 215 14.11 0.72 -6.71
C GLY A 215 13.92 -0.67 -7.29
N TYR A 216 14.70 -1.66 -6.86
CA TYR A 216 14.48 -3.08 -7.11
C TYR A 216 14.03 -3.78 -5.82
N GLY A 217 13.05 -4.68 -5.92
CA GLY A 217 12.48 -5.28 -4.74
C GLY A 217 13.25 -6.51 -4.26
N ASP A 218 13.38 -6.68 -2.95
CA ASP A 218 14.19 -7.74 -2.34
C ASP A 218 13.73 -9.17 -2.71
N ASN A 219 12.49 -9.35 -3.17
CA ASN A 219 12.00 -10.68 -3.53
C ASN A 219 12.60 -11.12 -4.88
N LEU A 220 13.65 -11.95 -4.80
CA LEU A 220 14.36 -12.50 -5.97
C LEU A 220 13.46 -13.28 -6.95
N ASP A 221 12.40 -13.92 -6.45
CA ASP A 221 11.44 -14.65 -7.29
C ASP A 221 10.40 -13.71 -7.93
N GLY A 222 10.40 -12.43 -7.55
CA GLY A 222 9.50 -11.39 -8.06
C GLY A 222 9.99 -10.71 -9.34
N PHE A 223 9.22 -9.74 -9.80
CA PHE A 223 9.56 -8.95 -10.97
C PHE A 223 10.83 -8.12 -10.70
N GLN A 224 11.85 -8.30 -11.54
CA GLN A 224 13.14 -7.59 -11.44
C GLN A 224 13.70 -7.55 -10.01
N GLY A 225 13.69 -8.70 -9.32
CA GLY A 225 14.14 -8.77 -7.92
C GLY A 225 15.61 -8.36 -7.76
N ASP A 226 15.93 -7.68 -6.67
CA ASP A 226 17.25 -7.15 -6.37
C ASP A 226 18.22 -8.27 -5.99
N HIS A 227 19.23 -8.49 -6.84
CA HIS A 227 20.29 -9.46 -6.64
C HIS A 227 21.34 -9.01 -5.60
N CYS A 228 21.32 -7.73 -5.23
CA CYS A 228 22.22 -7.07 -4.30
C CYS A 228 21.49 -6.32 -3.15
N GLN A 229 20.38 -6.90 -2.66
CA GLN A 229 19.44 -6.48 -1.57
C GLN A 229 19.86 -5.45 -0.50
N TYR A 230 21.15 -5.36 -0.18
CA TYR A 230 21.67 -4.50 0.89
C TYR A 230 22.74 -3.51 0.40
N SER A 231 22.96 -3.43 -0.90
CA SER A 231 24.02 -2.68 -1.55
C SER A 231 23.50 -2.01 -2.81
N ARG A 232 22.89 -0.84 -2.59
CA ARG A 232 22.25 -0.01 -3.62
C ARG A 232 23.03 -0.02 -4.93
N GLY A 233 22.36 -0.48 -5.97
CA GLY A 233 22.86 -0.55 -7.33
C GLY A 233 21.82 -0.16 -8.36
N TYR A 234 22.18 -0.14 -9.63
CA TYR A 234 21.28 0.30 -10.70
C TYR A 234 21.42 -0.52 -12.00
N SER A 235 22.19 -1.62 -11.97
CA SER A 235 22.26 -2.55 -13.10
C SER A 235 20.88 -3.09 -13.46
N SER A 236 20.67 -3.37 -14.75
CA SER A 236 19.35 -3.70 -15.31
C SER A 236 19.36 -4.71 -16.47
N SER A 237 20.53 -5.19 -16.90
CA SER A 237 20.65 -6.18 -17.99
C SER A 237 20.95 -7.60 -17.50
N ASP A 238 21.81 -7.75 -16.50
CA ASP A 238 22.21 -9.04 -15.93
C ASP A 238 21.58 -9.29 -14.55
N ARG A 239 22.12 -8.69 -13.50
CA ARG A 239 21.61 -8.74 -12.14
C ARG A 239 20.93 -7.42 -11.86
N TYR A 240 19.65 -7.42 -11.51
CA TYR A 240 18.97 -6.18 -11.12
C TYR A 240 19.46 -5.70 -9.74
N GLY A 241 19.60 -4.39 -9.56
CA GLY A 241 19.94 -3.75 -8.26
C GLY A 241 21.39 -3.89 -7.79
N CYS A 242 22.29 -4.37 -8.65
CA CYS A 242 23.71 -4.44 -8.34
C CYS A 242 24.48 -3.20 -8.80
N VAL A 243 25.65 -2.98 -8.20
CA VAL A 243 26.52 -1.86 -8.55
C VAL A 243 26.85 -1.93 -10.04
N ASP A 244 26.67 -0.81 -10.73
CA ASP A 244 26.99 -0.57 -12.14
C ASP A 244 27.77 0.75 -12.17
N SER A 245 29.09 0.64 -12.23
CA SER A 245 30.00 1.76 -11.99
C SER A 245 30.12 2.73 -13.15
N ASP A 246 29.82 2.31 -14.38
CA ASP A 246 29.90 3.15 -15.58
C ASP A 246 28.55 3.47 -16.23
N GLY A 247 27.48 2.81 -15.79
CA GLY A 247 26.10 3.08 -16.16
C GLY A 247 25.70 2.44 -17.49
N ASP A 248 26.33 1.34 -17.89
CA ASP A 248 26.03 0.64 -19.13
C ASP A 248 24.94 -0.43 -19.02
N SER A 249 24.34 -0.56 -17.83
CA SER A 249 23.32 -1.52 -17.41
C SER A 249 23.79 -2.90 -16.94
N TYR A 250 25.06 -3.25 -17.11
CA TYR A 250 25.62 -4.51 -16.60
C TYR A 250 26.23 -4.29 -15.21
N SER A 251 26.15 -5.31 -14.36
CA SER A 251 26.65 -5.21 -13.00
C SER A 251 28.16 -5.42 -12.92
N ASP A 252 28.82 -4.63 -12.08
CA ASP A 252 30.21 -4.81 -11.67
C ASP A 252 30.43 -6.25 -11.17
N PRO A 253 31.63 -6.81 -11.40
CA PRO A 253 31.98 -8.10 -10.84
C PRO A 253 32.01 -8.02 -9.31
N ASP A 254 31.42 -9.02 -8.66
CA ASP A 254 31.50 -9.26 -7.22
C ASP A 254 32.08 -10.66 -6.94
N PRO A 255 33.38 -10.90 -7.17
CA PRO A 255 33.99 -12.22 -6.99
C PRO A 255 33.90 -12.74 -5.54
N GLY A 256 33.64 -11.85 -4.58
CA GLY A 256 33.51 -12.19 -3.17
C GLY A 256 32.09 -12.53 -2.73
N GLY A 257 31.08 -12.21 -3.55
CA GLY A 257 29.67 -12.26 -3.15
C GLY A 257 29.42 -11.38 -1.91
N LEU A 258 30.03 -10.19 -1.88
CA LEU A 258 29.92 -9.28 -0.74
C LEU A 258 28.66 -8.42 -0.82
N ASN A 259 28.22 -8.11 -2.03
CA ASN A 259 27.05 -7.27 -2.30
C ASN A 259 25.85 -8.14 -2.71
N GLY A 260 26.08 -9.26 -3.41
CA GLY A 260 25.03 -10.21 -3.83
C GLY A 260 24.93 -11.48 -3.00
N TYR A 261 23.99 -12.38 -3.35
CA TYR A 261 23.79 -13.67 -2.68
C TYR A 261 24.89 -14.70 -2.96
N GLU A 262 25.63 -14.55 -4.06
CA GLU A 262 26.74 -15.41 -4.46
C GLU A 262 27.82 -14.63 -5.21
N ALA A 263 28.97 -15.27 -5.44
CA ALA A 263 30.06 -14.68 -6.20
C ALA A 263 29.67 -14.50 -7.67
N TRP A 264 29.99 -13.33 -8.22
CA TRP A 264 29.71 -12.94 -9.60
C TRP A 264 30.99 -12.50 -10.29
N PHE A 265 31.49 -13.32 -11.21
CA PHE A 265 32.76 -13.07 -11.90
C PHE A 265 32.50 -12.36 -13.23
N ALA A 266 33.44 -11.52 -13.65
CA ALA A 266 33.48 -10.95 -14.98
C ALA A 266 33.49 -12.03 -16.07
N HIS A 267 32.95 -11.68 -17.24
CA HIS A 267 33.13 -12.48 -18.46
C HIS A 267 34.62 -12.72 -18.75
N PRO A 268 35.02 -13.90 -19.25
CA PRO A 268 34.21 -15.07 -19.62
C PRO A 268 34.00 -16.10 -18.49
N VAL A 269 34.51 -15.82 -17.29
CA VAL A 269 34.40 -16.77 -16.15
C VAL A 269 32.99 -16.77 -15.56
N GLY A 270 32.37 -15.60 -15.48
CA GLY A 270 30.94 -15.43 -15.17
C GLY A 270 30.30 -14.48 -16.18
N ASP A 271 29.18 -13.88 -15.81
CA ASP A 271 28.40 -13.01 -16.70
C ASP A 271 28.42 -11.53 -16.25
N ALA A 272 29.29 -11.15 -15.30
CA ALA A 272 29.46 -9.76 -14.90
C ALA A 272 30.17 -8.95 -15.99
N ASP A 273 30.03 -7.64 -15.89
CA ASP A 273 30.74 -6.68 -16.70
C ASP A 273 32.27 -6.91 -16.60
N ALA A 274 32.89 -7.23 -17.74
CA ALA A 274 34.35 -7.38 -17.86
C ALA A 274 35.10 -6.04 -17.79
N PHE A 275 34.41 -4.92 -18.04
CA PHE A 275 34.94 -3.57 -18.11
C PHE A 275 34.12 -2.56 -17.29
N ALA A 276 33.93 -2.83 -15.99
CA ALA A 276 33.17 -2.04 -15.00
C ALA A 276 33.37 -0.50 -14.95
N PHE A 277 34.29 0.08 -15.72
CA PHE A 277 34.52 1.53 -15.78
C PHE A 277 34.49 2.08 -17.22
N GLU A 278 34.09 1.30 -18.21
CA GLU A 278 34.10 1.62 -19.64
C GLU A 278 32.77 1.24 -20.31
N ALA A 279 31.79 2.13 -20.21
CA ALA A 279 30.37 1.90 -20.54
C ALA A 279 30.01 1.51 -21.99
N THR A 280 31.01 1.28 -22.84
CA THR A 280 30.80 0.79 -24.21
C THR A 280 31.22 -0.66 -24.38
N GLN A 281 31.73 -1.31 -23.34
CA GLN A 281 32.22 -2.68 -23.35
C GLN A 281 31.78 -3.38 -22.08
N TRP A 282 31.25 -4.60 -22.18
CA TRP A 282 30.89 -5.40 -21.00
C TRP A 282 31.24 -6.89 -21.12
N ASN A 283 31.59 -7.34 -22.33
CA ASN A 283 31.90 -8.73 -22.63
C ASN A 283 33.31 -8.84 -23.20
N ASP A 284 34.10 -9.79 -22.68
CA ASP A 284 35.46 -10.11 -23.16
C ASP A 284 35.56 -11.63 -23.33
N THR A 285 35.34 -12.12 -24.56
CA THR A 285 35.16 -13.55 -24.80
C THR A 285 36.41 -14.37 -24.66
N ASP A 286 37.57 -13.80 -24.96
CA ASP A 286 38.83 -14.52 -24.87
C ASP A 286 39.70 -14.10 -23.69
N GLU A 287 39.31 -13.10 -22.90
CA GLU A 287 40.00 -12.60 -21.70
C GLU A 287 41.35 -11.96 -22.05
N ASP A 288 41.37 -11.10 -23.07
CA ASP A 288 42.56 -10.38 -23.50
C ASP A 288 42.54 -8.87 -23.15
N GLY A 289 41.42 -8.39 -22.60
CA GLY A 289 41.25 -7.00 -22.19
C GLY A 289 40.77 -6.06 -23.29
N PHE A 290 40.30 -6.59 -24.43
CA PHE A 290 39.57 -5.84 -25.45
C PHE A 290 38.12 -6.33 -25.53
N GLY A 291 37.18 -5.39 -25.64
CA GLY A 291 35.77 -5.73 -25.48
C GLY A 291 35.08 -6.11 -26.80
N ASP A 292 34.09 -6.99 -26.69
CA ASP A 292 33.39 -7.59 -27.84
C ASP A 292 32.38 -6.67 -28.54
N ASN A 293 32.03 -5.53 -27.96
CA ASN A 293 31.18 -4.56 -28.65
C ASN A 293 31.97 -3.86 -29.75
N TRP A 294 31.30 -3.60 -30.87
CA TRP A 294 31.97 -3.06 -32.05
C TRP A 294 31.40 -1.72 -32.50
N ALA A 295 32.27 -0.89 -33.08
CA ALA A 295 31.92 0.43 -33.57
C ALA A 295 31.79 0.52 -35.11
N ASP A 296 32.22 -0.50 -35.85
CA ASP A 296 32.15 -0.49 -37.33
C ASP A 296 30.84 -1.13 -37.83
N PRO A 297 29.92 -0.35 -38.43
CA PRO A 297 28.64 -0.88 -38.92
C PRO A 297 28.80 -1.96 -40.01
N ASN A 298 29.93 -2.00 -40.71
CA ASN A 298 30.18 -3.03 -41.72
C ASN A 298 30.30 -4.43 -41.10
N GLN A 299 30.59 -4.51 -39.80
CA GLN A 299 30.71 -5.75 -39.04
C GLN A 299 29.37 -6.25 -38.49
N ASN A 300 28.30 -5.45 -38.58
CA ASN A 300 26.98 -5.80 -38.03
C ASN A 300 26.51 -7.20 -38.46
N THR A 301 26.60 -7.50 -39.75
CA THR A 301 26.07 -8.77 -40.28
C THR A 301 26.79 -9.99 -39.70
N THR A 302 28.10 -9.91 -39.51
CA THR A 302 28.90 -11.02 -38.97
C THR A 302 28.81 -11.08 -37.45
N ARG A 303 28.90 -9.95 -36.76
CA ARG A 303 28.98 -9.92 -35.29
C ARG A 303 27.64 -10.15 -34.60
N TYR A 304 26.53 -9.71 -35.18
CA TYR A 304 25.20 -10.10 -34.67
C TYR A 304 24.96 -11.62 -34.72
N LEU A 305 25.62 -12.35 -35.62
CA LEU A 305 25.50 -13.82 -35.69
C LEU A 305 26.31 -14.53 -34.59
N TRP A 306 27.29 -13.86 -34.00
CA TRP A 306 28.11 -14.41 -32.92
C TRP A 306 27.39 -14.34 -31.57
N GLY A 307 26.66 -13.25 -31.32
CA GLY A 307 25.87 -13.08 -30.10
C GLY A 307 26.70 -12.90 -28.83
N ILE A 308 27.91 -12.36 -28.95
CA ILE A 308 28.86 -12.10 -27.85
C ILE A 308 29.03 -10.60 -27.53
N GLY A 309 28.24 -9.74 -28.15
CA GLY A 309 28.32 -8.29 -27.98
C GLY A 309 27.31 -7.60 -28.89
N GLU A 310 27.35 -6.28 -28.94
CA GLU A 310 26.49 -5.48 -29.80
C GLU A 310 27.20 -4.31 -30.49
N PHE A 311 26.49 -3.71 -31.45
CA PHE A 311 26.95 -2.49 -32.09
C PHE A 311 26.76 -1.32 -31.14
N VAL A 312 27.86 -0.67 -30.75
CA VAL A 312 27.84 0.54 -29.93
C VAL A 312 28.53 1.66 -30.69
N ASP A 313 27.82 2.77 -30.89
CA ASP A 313 28.37 3.94 -31.55
C ASP A 313 29.62 4.43 -30.80
N ASN A 314 30.76 4.47 -31.49
CA ASN A 314 32.04 4.88 -30.91
C ASN A 314 32.50 4.01 -29.72
N ALA A 315 32.24 2.70 -29.78
CA ALA A 315 32.79 1.72 -28.83
C ALA A 315 34.30 1.90 -28.64
N SER A 316 34.75 1.94 -27.39
CA SER A 316 36.17 2.06 -27.04
C SER A 316 36.87 0.72 -27.25
N MET A 317 38.01 0.75 -27.93
CA MET A 317 38.93 -0.39 -28.10
C MET A 317 38.22 -1.73 -28.41
N PRO A 318 37.38 -1.78 -29.48
CA PRO A 318 36.64 -2.98 -29.83
C PRO A 318 37.58 -4.08 -30.29
N ASP A 319 37.40 -5.29 -29.78
CA ASP A 319 38.20 -6.44 -30.15
C ASP A 319 37.89 -6.90 -31.58
N ALA A 320 38.94 -6.89 -32.41
CA ALA A 320 38.91 -7.35 -33.78
C ALA A 320 39.04 -8.88 -33.90
N CYS A 321 39.56 -9.55 -32.87
CA CYS A 321 39.74 -11.00 -32.79
C CYS A 321 39.07 -11.67 -31.54
N PRO A 322 37.75 -11.51 -31.27
CA PRO A 322 37.02 -11.94 -30.04
C PRO A 322 37.11 -13.39 -29.55
N PHE A 323 37.78 -14.26 -30.28
CA PHE A 323 37.84 -15.69 -29.98
C PHE A 323 39.28 -16.18 -29.84
N ILE A 324 40.26 -15.28 -29.93
CA ILE A 324 41.68 -15.57 -29.95
C ILE A 324 42.39 -14.45 -29.20
N ARG A 325 42.81 -14.75 -27.98
CA ARG A 325 43.62 -13.83 -27.17
C ARG A 325 44.72 -13.17 -27.96
N GLY A 326 44.70 -11.85 -27.98
CA GLY A 326 45.72 -11.03 -28.61
C GLY A 326 46.31 -9.99 -27.67
N THR A 327 47.27 -9.24 -28.21
CA THR A 327 47.90 -8.12 -27.50
C THR A 327 48.13 -6.91 -28.42
N SER A 328 47.77 -6.98 -29.70
CA SER A 328 47.92 -5.85 -30.62
C SER A 328 47.02 -4.68 -30.22
N PHE A 329 47.51 -3.45 -30.40
CA PHE A 329 46.78 -2.22 -30.05
C PHE A 329 47.07 -1.02 -30.97
N SER A 330 47.87 -1.20 -32.02
CA SER A 330 48.14 -0.12 -33.00
C SER A 330 47.24 -0.17 -34.23
N ASP A 331 46.80 -1.37 -34.65
CA ASP A 331 45.95 -1.58 -35.82
C ASP A 331 44.63 -2.27 -35.46
N ARG A 332 44.63 -3.59 -35.30
CA ARG A 332 43.48 -4.38 -34.87
C ARG A 332 43.66 -4.64 -33.39
N TYR A 333 42.80 -4.12 -32.54
CA TYR A 333 42.85 -4.40 -31.11
C TYR A 333 42.55 -5.88 -30.84
N GLY A 334 43.23 -6.49 -29.88
CA GLY A 334 42.95 -7.86 -29.39
C GLY A 334 43.32 -9.00 -30.35
N CYS A 335 44.12 -8.72 -31.38
CA CYS A 335 44.62 -9.76 -32.27
C CYS A 335 46.03 -10.23 -31.85
N VAL A 336 46.40 -11.42 -32.33
CA VAL A 336 47.72 -12.00 -32.09
C VAL A 336 48.81 -11.03 -32.56
N ASP A 337 49.79 -10.76 -31.70
CA ASP A 337 50.99 -9.97 -31.96
C ASP A 337 52.17 -10.80 -31.41
N THR A 338 52.85 -11.50 -32.30
CA THR A 338 53.84 -12.51 -31.89
C THR A 338 55.13 -11.89 -31.34
N ASP A 339 55.50 -10.69 -31.79
CA ASP A 339 56.77 -10.05 -31.45
C ASP A 339 56.65 -8.87 -30.48
N LEU A 340 55.42 -8.49 -30.14
CA LEU A 340 55.03 -7.48 -29.15
C LEU A 340 55.40 -6.06 -29.57
N ASP A 341 55.31 -5.75 -30.87
CA ASP A 341 55.52 -4.41 -31.39
C ASP A 341 54.25 -3.57 -31.53
N SER A 342 53.11 -4.12 -31.08
CA SER A 342 51.74 -3.59 -31.08
C SER A 342 50.94 -3.74 -32.37
N TYR A 343 51.52 -4.23 -33.47
CA TYR A 343 50.80 -4.50 -34.71
C TYR A 343 50.40 -5.97 -34.80
N SER A 344 49.21 -6.22 -35.36
CA SER A 344 48.68 -7.58 -35.43
C SER A 344 49.34 -8.42 -36.53
N ASP A 345 49.61 -9.69 -36.20
CA ASP A 345 49.97 -10.74 -37.14
C ASP A 345 48.89 -10.86 -38.25
N GLY A 346 49.31 -11.36 -39.41
CA GLY A 346 48.39 -11.65 -40.51
C GLY A 346 47.59 -12.95 -40.34
N ASP A 347 46.35 -12.93 -40.81
CA ASP A 347 45.46 -14.08 -40.95
C ASP A 347 44.87 -14.21 -42.38
N GLU A 348 43.85 -15.07 -42.57
CA GLU A 348 43.24 -15.29 -43.89
C GLU A 348 42.62 -14.03 -44.51
N ASN A 349 42.10 -13.12 -43.68
CA ASN A 349 41.41 -11.90 -44.11
C ASN A 349 42.20 -10.62 -43.82
N TRP A 350 43.25 -10.68 -42.99
CA TRP A 350 44.19 -9.59 -42.70
C TRP A 350 45.61 -9.99 -43.13
N THR A 351 46.07 -9.47 -44.26
CA THR A 351 47.37 -9.80 -44.85
C THR A 351 48.28 -8.58 -44.86
N VAL A 352 49.57 -8.78 -45.14
CA VAL A 352 50.53 -7.68 -45.28
C VAL A 352 50.08 -6.66 -46.33
N GLU A 353 49.33 -7.09 -47.36
CA GLU A 353 48.82 -6.18 -48.38
C GLU A 353 47.69 -5.27 -47.90
N ASN A 354 46.98 -5.65 -46.84
CA ASN A 354 45.85 -4.88 -46.30
C ASN A 354 46.10 -4.30 -44.90
N GLY A 355 47.28 -4.51 -44.33
CA GLY A 355 47.77 -3.76 -43.16
C GLY A 355 48.36 -4.59 -42.04
N SER A 356 48.41 -5.93 -42.15
CA SER A 356 49.05 -6.76 -41.11
C SER A 356 50.53 -6.48 -40.98
N ASP A 357 51.09 -6.84 -39.84
CA ASP A 357 52.52 -6.80 -39.61
C ASP A 357 53.26 -7.60 -40.71
N ALA A 358 54.17 -6.91 -41.39
CA ALA A 358 55.02 -7.47 -42.42
C ALA A 358 56.15 -8.36 -41.86
N PHE A 359 56.51 -8.18 -40.59
CA PHE A 359 57.57 -8.91 -39.91
C PHE A 359 57.16 -9.44 -38.52
N PRO A 360 56.22 -10.42 -38.42
CA PRO A 360 55.65 -10.94 -37.15
C PRO A 360 56.60 -11.56 -36.11
N LEU A 361 57.92 -11.50 -36.34
CA LEU A 361 58.95 -12.08 -35.47
C LEU A 361 60.06 -11.06 -35.17
N GLU A 362 59.94 -9.81 -35.62
CA GLU A 362 60.98 -8.78 -35.60
C GLU A 362 60.44 -7.45 -35.05
N PRO A 363 60.47 -7.23 -33.71
CA PRO A 363 59.71 -6.17 -33.01
C PRO A 363 60.09 -4.71 -33.31
N THR A 364 60.97 -4.51 -34.29
CA THR A 364 61.48 -3.19 -34.69
C THR A 364 61.02 -2.79 -36.08
N GLN A 365 60.29 -3.66 -36.78
CA GLN A 365 59.84 -3.48 -38.15
C GLN A 365 58.42 -4.04 -38.27
N TRP A 366 57.43 -3.22 -38.66
CA TRP A 366 56.05 -3.68 -38.84
C TRP A 366 55.49 -3.46 -40.26
N LEU A 367 56.18 -2.66 -41.08
CA LEU A 367 55.66 -2.19 -42.38
C LEU A 367 56.74 -2.27 -43.48
N ASP A 368 56.52 -3.11 -44.49
CA ASP A 368 57.38 -3.18 -45.69
C ASP A 368 56.75 -2.38 -46.85
N THR A 369 57.10 -1.09 -46.95
CA THR A 369 56.48 -0.18 -47.93
C THR A 369 56.98 -0.43 -49.36
N ASP A 370 58.27 -0.76 -49.54
CA ASP A 370 58.91 -0.89 -50.85
C ASP A 370 59.18 -2.33 -51.29
N ARG A 371 58.76 -3.30 -50.47
CA ARG A 371 58.80 -4.75 -50.72
C ARG A 371 60.22 -5.27 -50.89
N ASP A 372 61.17 -4.68 -50.18
CA ASP A 372 62.58 -5.08 -50.21
C ASP A 372 62.94 -6.12 -49.13
N GLY A 373 61.97 -6.44 -48.25
CA GLY A 373 62.13 -7.36 -47.13
C GLY A 373 62.70 -6.73 -45.87
N TRP A 374 62.67 -5.40 -45.75
CA TRP A 374 63.03 -4.62 -44.56
C TRP A 374 62.02 -3.48 -44.33
N GLY A 375 61.82 -3.12 -43.06
CA GLY A 375 60.87 -2.10 -42.59
C GLY A 375 61.48 -0.72 -42.32
#